data_AF-A0A7C5WKK9-F1
#
_entry.id   AF-A0A7C5WKK9-F1
#
_cell.length_a   1.000
_cell.length_b   1.000
_cell.length_c   1.000
_cell.angle_alpha   90.00
_cell.angle_beta   90.00
_cell.angle_gamma   90.00
#
_symmetry.space_group_name_H-M   'P 1'
#
loop_
_entity.id
_entity.type
_entity.pdbx_description
1 polymer ?
#
loop_
_entity_poly.entity_id
_entity_poly.type
_entity_poly.pdbx_seq_one_letter_code
_entity_poly.pdbx_strand_id
1 'polypeptide(L)'
;MPRRITPLIALCLFAAAPIGAEPERPDPLRGPVVSAEATRSIVSKDMSGRFRPLETRPEVAAVQKLDLDEVTRERTREIIDQRALDVSMLLVDHIDTVKEITDRLPAGEDDAARELLYDIWESFEPDAPRAPLLGPLGGVLSPDQLAEVRRLVDDYWAAWIDWDLRGSEKRRKDPAARARVEKRLAFHLFEREVRRGYDASLGHYREAVEAIYNAVDPTDEQREAIREIIIDHIKSTRLHATPAQRRETNMKIYRMLDDERKERLFAYMIRVILPDE
;
A
#
# COMPACT_ATOMS: atom_id res chain seq x y z
N MET A 1 2.84 109.16 -9.70
CA MET A 1 2.05 108.30 -8.79
C MET A 1 2.74 106.93 -8.69
N PRO A 2 3.00 106.42 -7.47
CA PRO A 2 3.86 105.28 -7.19
C PRO A 2 3.08 103.98 -6.91
N ARG A 3 3.67 102.80 -7.20
CA ARG A 3 3.35 101.50 -6.56
C ARG A 3 4.65 100.67 -6.50
N ARG A 4 5.41 100.70 -5.39
CA ARG A 4 5.45 99.72 -4.27
C ARG A 4 5.74 98.29 -4.76
N ILE A 5 7.00 97.82 -4.78
CA ILE A 5 7.77 97.11 -3.73
C ILE A 5 6.99 95.96 -3.07
N THR A 6 7.31 94.70 -3.41
CA THR A 6 7.69 93.62 -2.46
C THR A 6 8.27 92.42 -3.24
N PRO A 7 9.47 91.90 -2.95
CA PRO A 7 9.94 90.61 -3.47
C PRO A 7 9.51 89.45 -2.56
N LEU A 8 8.92 88.42 -3.16
CA LEU A 8 8.51 87.18 -2.50
C LEU A 8 9.73 86.26 -2.34
N ILE A 9 10.14 86.00 -1.10
CA ILE A 9 11.15 85.01 -0.74
C ILE A 9 10.51 83.62 -0.88
N ALA A 10 10.97 82.83 -1.85
CA ALA A 10 10.61 81.43 -2.00
C ALA A 10 11.58 80.55 -1.19
N LEU A 11 11.07 80.03 -0.07
CA LEU A 11 11.72 79.07 0.82
C LEU A 11 11.62 77.66 0.22
N CYS A 12 12.68 77.17 -0.43
CA CYS A 12 12.75 75.77 -0.85
C CYS A 12 13.14 74.88 0.35
N LEU A 13 12.14 74.22 0.94
CA LEU A 13 12.36 73.07 1.83
C LEU A 13 13.02 71.92 1.04
N PHE A 14 14.22 71.51 1.45
CA PHE A 14 14.79 70.22 1.07
C PHE A 14 14.02 69.12 1.81
N ALA A 15 13.19 68.36 1.08
CA ALA A 15 12.63 67.11 1.56
C ALA A 15 13.71 66.03 1.51
N ALA A 16 14.17 65.57 2.69
CA ALA A 16 15.00 64.39 2.82
C ALA A 16 14.16 63.15 2.48
N ALA A 17 14.49 62.48 1.37
CA ALA A 17 13.91 61.18 1.06
C ALA A 17 14.46 60.12 2.04
N PRO A 18 13.63 59.18 2.54
CA PRO A 18 14.12 58.07 3.32
C PRO A 18 15.00 57.19 2.44
N ILE A 19 16.22 56.94 2.92
CA ILE A 19 17.15 55.98 2.34
C ILE A 19 16.46 54.62 2.37
N GLY A 20 16.08 54.12 1.19
CA GLY A 20 15.54 52.78 1.02
C GLY A 20 16.56 51.78 1.56
N ALA A 21 16.09 50.90 2.44
CA ALA A 21 16.85 49.74 2.90
C ALA A 21 17.32 48.94 1.68
N GLU A 22 18.63 48.74 1.59
CA GLU A 22 19.26 47.89 0.59
C GLU A 22 18.66 46.48 0.69
N PRO A 23 18.24 45.83 -0.41
CA PRO A 23 17.75 44.46 -0.34
C PRO A 23 18.87 43.56 0.18
N GLU A 24 18.60 42.87 1.29
CA GLU A 24 19.51 41.90 1.90
C GLU A 24 20.09 40.98 0.82
N ARG A 25 21.41 41.00 0.66
CA ARG A 25 22.10 40.09 -0.25
C ARG A 25 21.87 38.67 0.28
N PRO A 26 21.38 37.73 -0.56
CA PRO A 26 21.17 36.35 -0.12
C PRO A 26 22.51 35.75 0.29
N ASP A 27 22.61 35.37 1.57
CA ASP A 27 23.78 34.72 2.14
C ASP A 27 24.01 33.38 1.43
N PRO A 28 25.13 33.19 0.70
CA PRO A 28 25.41 31.98 -0.07
C PRO A 28 25.63 30.73 0.79
N LEU A 29 25.68 30.88 2.12
CA LEU A 29 25.77 29.78 3.09
C LEU A 29 24.43 29.42 3.72
N ARG A 30 23.35 30.19 3.45
CA ARG A 30 22.00 29.77 3.81
C ARG A 30 21.56 28.69 2.81
N GLY A 31 21.46 27.45 3.29
CA GLY A 31 20.87 26.35 2.54
C GLY A 31 19.46 26.67 2.03
N PRO A 32 18.91 25.89 1.09
CA PRO A 32 17.60 26.15 0.51
C PRO A 32 16.53 26.22 1.61
N VAL A 33 15.76 27.32 1.63
CA VAL A 33 14.63 27.48 2.53
C VAL A 33 13.52 26.54 2.05
N VAL A 34 13.37 25.41 2.74
CA VAL A 34 12.28 24.46 2.49
C VAL A 34 11.03 24.99 3.19
N SER A 35 9.92 25.15 2.47
CA SER A 35 8.65 25.55 3.08
C SER A 35 8.17 24.49 4.09
N ALA A 36 7.48 24.92 5.15
CA ALA A 36 6.87 24.00 6.12
C ALA A 36 5.90 23.00 5.45
N GLU A 37 5.27 23.41 4.35
CA GLU A 37 4.41 22.58 3.51
C GLU A 37 5.18 21.45 2.81
N ALA A 38 6.38 21.74 2.28
CA ALA A 38 7.26 20.71 1.73
C ALA A 38 7.78 19.73 2.81
N THR A 39 7.82 20.15 4.08
CA THR A 39 8.22 19.29 5.20
C THR A 39 7.14 18.27 5.58
N ARG A 40 5.86 18.58 5.32
CA ARG A 40 4.72 17.68 5.62
C ARG A 40 4.26 16.83 4.44
N SER A 41 4.86 16.98 3.26
CA SER A 41 4.51 16.16 2.09
C SER A 41 4.88 14.68 2.28
N ILE A 42 4.05 13.79 1.70
CA ILE A 42 4.35 12.36 1.54
C ILE A 42 4.94 12.04 0.16
N VAL A 43 5.05 13.04 -0.73
CA VAL A 43 5.70 12.88 -2.04
C VAL A 43 7.21 12.84 -1.84
N SER A 44 7.87 11.79 -2.34
CA SER A 44 9.32 11.67 -2.30
C SER A 44 9.91 11.47 -3.69
N LYS A 45 11.12 12.02 -3.88
CA LYS A 45 11.92 11.85 -5.09
C LYS A 45 13.28 11.27 -4.73
N ASP A 46 13.84 10.45 -5.61
CA ASP A 46 15.20 9.94 -5.46
C ASP A 46 16.26 11.01 -5.78
N MET A 47 17.54 10.67 -5.60
CA MET A 47 18.66 11.58 -5.89
C MET A 47 18.76 11.98 -7.37
N SER A 48 18.12 11.23 -8.27
CA SER A 48 18.02 11.53 -9.70
C SER A 48 16.76 12.36 -10.04
N GLY A 49 16.01 12.79 -9.03
CA GLY A 49 14.76 13.55 -9.19
C GLY A 49 13.56 12.70 -9.67
N ARG A 50 13.68 11.38 -9.68
CA ARG A 50 12.59 10.48 -10.07
C ARG A 50 11.60 10.32 -8.92
N PHE A 51 10.31 10.26 -9.24
CA PHE A 51 9.28 9.95 -8.25
C PHE A 51 9.54 8.57 -7.64
N ARG A 52 9.48 8.48 -6.31
CA ARG A 52 9.60 7.24 -5.56
C ARG A 52 8.23 6.86 -4.99
N PRO A 53 7.60 5.78 -5.50
CA PRO A 53 6.36 5.27 -4.93
C PRO A 53 6.53 4.92 -3.45
N LEU A 54 5.46 5.14 -2.67
CA LEU A 54 5.42 4.75 -1.27
C LEU A 54 5.40 3.22 -1.14
N GLU A 55 5.99 2.71 -0.07
CA GLU A 55 5.90 1.29 0.25
C GLU A 55 4.52 0.91 0.80
N THR A 56 3.86 1.84 1.48
CA THR A 56 2.51 1.64 2.04
C THR A 56 1.46 2.42 1.25
N ARG A 57 0.18 2.24 1.61
CA ARG A 57 -0.92 3.06 1.07
C ARG A 57 -0.69 4.55 1.39
N PRO A 58 -1.03 5.48 0.47
CA PRO A 58 -0.93 6.91 0.70
C PRO A 58 -1.64 7.38 1.98
N GLU A 59 -2.80 6.80 2.30
CA GLU A 59 -3.59 7.14 3.48
C GLU A 59 -2.84 6.82 4.78
N VAL A 60 -2.16 5.66 4.83
CA VAL A 60 -1.35 5.24 5.97
C VAL A 60 -0.17 6.19 6.16
N ALA A 61 0.53 6.51 5.07
CA ALA A 61 1.65 7.45 5.11
C ALA A 61 1.21 8.86 5.50
N ALA A 62 0.04 9.32 5.04
CA ALA A 62 -0.52 10.63 5.37
C ALA A 62 -0.87 10.73 6.86
N VAL A 63 -1.51 9.70 7.44
CA VAL A 63 -1.81 9.72 8.87
C VAL A 63 -0.54 9.73 9.72
N GLN A 64 0.52 9.02 9.31
CA GLN A 64 1.81 9.06 10.00
C GLN A 64 2.48 10.45 10.02
N LYS A 65 2.02 11.39 9.19
CA LYS A 65 2.48 12.79 9.20
C LYS A 65 1.68 13.70 10.14
N LEU A 66 0.57 13.22 10.68
CA LEU A 66 -0.26 13.99 11.59
C LEU A 66 0.20 13.88 13.04
N ASP A 67 0.06 14.97 13.77
CA ASP A 67 0.21 15.00 15.22
C ASP A 67 -1.09 14.51 15.88
N LEU A 68 -1.19 13.18 16.06
CA LEU A 68 -2.32 12.53 16.70
C LEU A 68 -2.06 12.28 18.19
N ASP A 69 -3.09 12.48 19.02
CA ASP A 69 -3.11 11.97 20.39
C ASP A 69 -3.15 10.43 20.40
N GLU A 70 -2.84 9.84 21.56
CA GLU A 70 -2.67 8.39 21.66
C GLU A 70 -3.96 7.60 21.37
N VAL A 71 -5.12 8.13 21.76
CA VAL A 71 -6.40 7.44 21.55
C VAL A 71 -6.76 7.44 20.06
N THR A 72 -6.62 8.59 19.41
CA THR A 72 -6.87 8.71 17.96
C THR A 72 -5.88 7.88 17.15
N ARG A 73 -4.62 7.85 17.57
CA ARG A 73 -3.57 7.04 16.94
C ARG A 73 -3.90 5.55 16.98
N GLU A 74 -4.30 5.04 18.15
CA GLU A 74 -4.60 3.61 18.30
C GLU A 74 -5.83 3.22 17.48
N ARG A 75 -6.90 4.02 17.51
CA ARG A 75 -8.08 3.79 16.65
C ARG A 75 -7.75 3.81 15.16
N THR A 76 -6.81 4.66 14.75
CA THR A 76 -6.35 4.67 13.36
C THR A 76 -5.57 3.40 13.03
N ARG A 77 -4.71 2.93 13.95
CA ARG A 77 -4.00 1.65 13.79
C ARG A 77 -5.00 0.50 13.65
N GLU A 78 -6.04 0.45 14.49
CA GLU A 78 -7.10 -0.57 14.39
C GLU A 78 -7.76 -0.58 13.00
N ILE A 79 -8.05 0.58 12.40
CA ILE A 79 -8.61 0.67 11.04
C ILE A 79 -7.64 0.09 10.00
N ILE A 80 -6.35 0.38 10.13
CA ILE A 80 -5.31 -0.08 9.20
C ILE A 80 -5.13 -1.60 9.32
N ASP A 81 -5.10 -2.11 10.55
CA ASP A 81 -4.96 -3.54 10.84
C ASP A 81 -6.20 -4.31 10.40
N GLN A 82 -7.40 -3.74 10.60
CA GLN A 82 -8.65 -4.31 10.11
C GLN A 82 -8.63 -4.44 8.58
N ARG A 83 -8.14 -3.43 7.85
CA ARG A 83 -8.00 -3.52 6.39
C ARG A 83 -7.10 -4.68 5.97
N ALA A 84 -5.96 -4.88 6.66
CA ALA A 84 -5.07 -6.00 6.37
C ALA A 84 -5.77 -7.35 6.62
N LEU A 85 -6.53 -7.45 7.71
CA LEU A 85 -7.35 -8.63 7.99
C LEU A 85 -8.42 -8.86 6.92
N ASP A 86 -9.08 -7.81 6.45
CA ASP A 86 -10.09 -7.90 5.39
C ASP A 86 -9.48 -8.41 4.09
N VAL A 87 -8.27 -7.96 3.71
CA VAL A 87 -7.53 -8.53 2.57
C VAL A 87 -7.21 -10.00 2.79
N SER A 88 -6.75 -10.39 3.99
CA SER A 88 -6.47 -11.80 4.27
C SER A 88 -7.73 -12.67 4.20
N MET A 89 -8.87 -12.17 4.68
CA MET A 89 -10.17 -12.86 4.59
C MET A 89 -10.67 -12.93 3.15
N LEU A 90 -10.46 -11.89 2.35
CA LEU A 90 -10.76 -11.90 0.93
C LEU A 90 -10.03 -13.06 0.21
N LEU A 91 -8.77 -13.30 0.54
CA LEU A 91 -8.01 -14.41 -0.04
C LEU A 91 -8.54 -15.79 0.40
N VAL A 92 -9.06 -15.90 1.62
CA VAL A 92 -9.72 -17.12 2.10
C VAL A 92 -11.05 -17.34 1.37
N ASP A 93 -11.82 -16.28 1.19
CA ASP A 93 -13.13 -16.33 0.54
C ASP A 93 -12.99 -16.65 -0.97
N HIS A 94 -11.88 -16.25 -1.59
CA HIS A 94 -11.53 -16.53 -2.99
C HIS A 94 -10.41 -17.55 -3.15
N ILE A 95 -10.23 -18.46 -2.19
CA ILE A 95 -9.06 -19.37 -2.16
C ILE A 95 -8.91 -20.24 -3.43
N ASP A 96 -10.02 -20.60 -4.08
CA ASP A 96 -9.99 -21.37 -5.33
C ASP A 96 -9.45 -20.52 -6.49
N THR A 97 -9.85 -19.24 -6.56
CA THR A 97 -9.28 -18.28 -7.51
C THR A 97 -7.81 -17.99 -7.18
N VAL A 98 -7.44 -17.92 -5.90
CA VAL A 98 -6.04 -17.77 -5.48
C VAL A 98 -5.21 -18.97 -5.92
N LYS A 99 -5.72 -20.20 -5.79
CA LYS A 99 -5.09 -21.41 -6.33
C LYS A 99 -4.85 -21.26 -7.83
N GLU A 100 -5.88 -20.87 -8.58
CA GLU A 100 -5.79 -20.69 -10.03
C GLU A 100 -4.76 -19.62 -10.43
N ILE A 101 -4.70 -18.50 -9.71
CA ILE A 101 -3.65 -17.47 -9.87
C ILE A 101 -2.27 -18.10 -9.63
N THR A 102 -2.09 -18.87 -8.56
CA THR A 102 -0.80 -19.49 -8.24
C THR A 102 -0.37 -20.59 -9.21
N ASP A 103 -1.32 -21.28 -9.85
CA ASP A 103 -1.04 -22.29 -10.87
C ASP A 103 -0.65 -21.61 -12.21
N ARG A 104 -1.23 -20.45 -12.54
CA ARG A 104 -0.97 -19.68 -13.77
C ARG A 104 0.38 -18.98 -13.83
N LEU A 105 0.85 -18.43 -12.71
CA LEU A 105 2.11 -17.66 -12.68
C LEU A 105 3.33 -18.50 -13.14
N PRO A 106 3.55 -19.73 -12.64
CA PRO A 106 4.63 -20.59 -13.15
C PRO A 106 4.45 -21.04 -14.60
N ALA A 107 3.22 -21.07 -15.10
CA ALA A 107 2.90 -21.42 -16.49
C ALA A 107 3.17 -20.27 -17.48
N GLY A 108 3.54 -19.07 -16.99
CA GLY A 108 3.75 -17.88 -17.81
C GLY A 108 2.46 -17.19 -18.25
N GLU A 109 1.34 -17.50 -17.62
CA GLU A 109 0.02 -16.91 -17.88
C GLU A 109 -0.23 -15.66 -17.01
N ASP A 110 0.75 -14.76 -16.94
CA ASP A 110 0.75 -13.59 -16.04
C ASP A 110 -0.47 -12.67 -16.26
N ASP A 111 -0.87 -12.45 -17.52
CA ASP A 111 -2.02 -11.59 -17.84
C ASP A 111 -3.34 -12.21 -17.36
N ALA A 112 -3.53 -13.52 -17.53
CA ALA A 112 -4.72 -14.22 -17.06
C ALA A 112 -4.78 -14.30 -15.52
N ALA A 113 -3.63 -14.48 -14.86
CA ALA A 113 -3.52 -14.38 -13.41
C ALA A 113 -3.87 -12.97 -12.91
N ARG A 114 -3.43 -11.94 -13.64
CA ARG A 114 -3.73 -10.53 -13.33
C ARG A 114 -5.21 -10.21 -13.50
N GLU A 115 -5.86 -10.74 -14.53
CA GLU A 115 -7.31 -10.57 -14.77
C GLU A 115 -8.13 -11.17 -13.62
N LEU A 116 -7.81 -12.39 -13.15
CA LEU A 116 -8.48 -12.96 -11.99
C LEU A 116 -8.34 -12.09 -10.73
N LEU A 117 -7.13 -11.57 -10.47
CA LEU A 117 -6.89 -10.71 -9.33
C LEU A 117 -7.66 -9.38 -9.45
N TYR A 118 -7.82 -8.91 -10.68
CA TYR A 118 -8.58 -7.72 -10.99
C TYR A 118 -10.08 -7.92 -10.73
N ASP A 119 -10.63 -9.09 -11.08
CA ASP A 119 -12.03 -9.44 -10.77
C ASP A 119 -12.28 -9.50 -9.25
N ILE A 120 -11.33 -10.08 -8.50
CA ILE A 120 -11.36 -10.05 -7.02
C ILE A 120 -11.37 -8.61 -6.50
N TRP A 121 -10.55 -7.72 -7.09
CA TRP A 121 -10.47 -6.33 -6.70
C TRP A 121 -11.79 -5.58 -6.95
N GLU A 122 -12.38 -5.70 -8.14
CA GLU A 122 -13.65 -5.03 -8.45
C GLU A 122 -14.81 -5.56 -7.59
N SER A 123 -14.79 -6.83 -7.20
CA SER A 123 -15.74 -7.40 -6.25
C SER A 123 -15.56 -6.86 -4.83
N PHE A 124 -14.32 -6.73 -4.38
CA PHE A 124 -14.00 -6.33 -3.01
C PHE A 124 -14.14 -4.82 -2.78
N GLU A 125 -13.79 -4.04 -3.79
CA GLU A 125 -13.81 -2.58 -3.78
C GLU A 125 -14.63 -2.08 -4.98
N PRO A 126 -15.97 -2.10 -4.90
CA PRO A 126 -16.82 -1.52 -5.93
C PRO A 126 -16.44 -0.07 -6.19
N ASP A 127 -16.45 0.32 -7.47
CA ASP A 127 -15.97 1.62 -7.96
C ASP A 127 -14.45 1.85 -7.83
N ALA A 128 -13.68 0.86 -7.36
CA ALA A 128 -12.23 0.85 -7.34
C ALA A 128 -11.61 2.14 -6.76
N PRO A 129 -12.00 2.56 -5.55
CA PRO A 129 -11.57 3.82 -5.00
C PRO A 129 -10.05 3.83 -4.83
N ARG A 130 -9.40 4.89 -5.29
CA ARG A 130 -7.94 5.05 -5.06
C ARG A 130 -7.56 5.13 -3.58
N ALA A 131 -8.50 5.50 -2.71
CA ALA A 131 -8.27 5.76 -1.30
C ALA A 131 -9.37 5.16 -0.37
N PRO A 132 -9.48 3.82 -0.27
CA PRO A 132 -10.52 3.13 0.48
C PRO A 132 -10.52 3.45 1.98
N LEU A 133 -9.37 3.82 2.55
CA LEU A 133 -9.28 4.11 3.99
C LEU A 133 -9.83 5.48 4.39
N LEU A 134 -10.08 6.40 3.45
CA LEU A 134 -10.56 7.76 3.78
C LEU A 134 -11.94 7.77 4.45
N GLY A 135 -12.83 6.85 4.07
CA GLY A 135 -14.15 6.71 4.68
C GLY A 135 -14.04 6.31 6.16
N PRO A 136 -13.45 5.14 6.47
CA PRO A 136 -13.22 4.70 7.85
C PRO A 136 -12.44 5.71 8.71
N LEU A 137 -11.37 6.30 8.16
CA LEU A 137 -10.57 7.31 8.89
C LEU A 137 -11.39 8.55 9.26
N GLY A 138 -12.37 8.94 8.44
CA GLY A 138 -13.26 10.06 8.74
C GLY A 138 -14.19 9.83 9.94
N GLY A 139 -14.33 8.60 10.41
CA GLY A 139 -15.06 8.28 11.65
C GLY A 139 -14.24 8.51 12.92
N VAL A 140 -12.92 8.68 12.80
CA VAL A 140 -11.99 8.79 13.94
C VAL A 140 -11.26 10.13 13.96
N LEU A 141 -10.88 10.65 12.79
CA LEU A 141 -10.16 11.92 12.67
C LEU A 141 -11.09 13.12 12.80
N SER A 142 -10.56 14.24 13.30
CA SER A 142 -11.27 15.52 13.24
C SER A 142 -11.43 16.00 11.80
N PRO A 143 -12.38 16.91 11.50
CA PRO A 143 -12.56 17.45 10.15
C PRO A 143 -11.28 18.05 9.57
N ASP A 144 -10.50 18.77 10.38
CA ASP A 144 -9.25 19.41 9.95
C ASP A 144 -8.16 18.36 9.66
N GLN A 145 -8.04 17.33 10.51
CA GLN A 145 -7.10 16.23 10.30
C GLN A 145 -7.46 15.45 9.03
N LEU A 146 -8.75 15.14 8.82
CA LEU A 146 -9.21 14.44 7.63
C LEU A 146 -8.98 15.27 6.35
N ALA A 147 -9.22 16.58 6.42
CA ALA A 147 -8.92 17.48 5.31
C ALA A 147 -7.43 17.46 4.95
N GLU A 148 -6.55 17.45 5.94
CA GLU A 148 -5.11 17.35 5.71
C GLU A 148 -4.69 15.98 5.14
N VAL A 149 -5.26 14.87 5.63
CA VAL A 149 -5.02 13.54 5.02
C VAL A 149 -5.44 13.54 3.55
N ARG A 150 -6.63 14.07 3.23
CA ARG A 150 -7.11 14.16 1.84
C ARG A 150 -6.16 14.97 0.98
N ARG A 151 -5.72 16.13 1.47
CA ARG A 151 -4.75 16.99 0.77
C ARG A 151 -3.46 16.24 0.45
N LEU A 152 -2.86 15.57 1.44
CA LEU A 152 -1.62 14.80 1.27
C LEU A 152 -1.77 13.64 0.28
N VAL A 153 -2.90 12.92 0.36
CA VAL A 153 -3.23 11.81 -0.55
C VAL A 153 -3.42 12.33 -1.98
N ASP A 154 -4.13 13.44 -2.16
CA ASP A 154 -4.37 14.06 -3.47
C ASP A 154 -3.09 14.56 -4.12
N ASP A 155 -2.22 15.23 -3.35
CA ASP A 155 -0.90 15.67 -3.79
C ASP A 155 -0.05 14.49 -4.26
N TYR A 156 -0.08 13.38 -3.51
CA TYR A 156 0.65 12.16 -3.86
C TYR A 156 0.14 11.55 -5.17
N TRP A 157 -1.18 11.41 -5.31
CA TRP A 157 -1.79 10.86 -6.50
C TRP A 157 -1.52 11.71 -7.73
N ALA A 158 -1.65 13.04 -7.61
CA ALA A 158 -1.31 13.97 -8.68
C ALA A 158 0.16 13.81 -9.11
N ALA A 159 1.09 13.78 -8.16
CA ALA A 159 2.51 13.61 -8.44
C ALA A 159 2.83 12.26 -9.11
N TRP A 160 2.18 11.17 -8.68
CA TRP A 160 2.41 9.84 -9.26
C TRP A 160 1.85 9.74 -10.68
N ILE A 161 0.63 10.23 -10.90
CA ILE A 161 -0.01 10.23 -12.23
C ILE A 161 0.79 11.10 -13.20
N ASP A 162 1.22 12.28 -12.78
CA ASP A 162 2.03 13.18 -13.62
C ASP A 162 3.39 12.56 -13.96
N TRP A 163 4.00 11.86 -13.01
CA TRP A 163 5.23 11.12 -13.24
C TRP A 163 5.05 9.98 -14.25
N ASP A 164 3.98 9.19 -14.13
CA ASP A 164 3.69 8.10 -15.06
C ASP A 164 3.43 8.63 -16.48
N LEU A 165 2.68 9.74 -16.58
CA LEU A 165 2.38 10.42 -17.83
C LEU A 165 3.50 11.35 -18.32
N ARG A 166 4.70 11.28 -17.73
CA ARG A 166 5.74 12.28 -17.99
C ARG A 166 6.20 12.37 -19.46
N GLY A 167 6.01 11.31 -20.24
CA GLY A 167 6.37 11.26 -21.67
C GLY A 167 5.37 11.91 -22.61
N SER A 168 4.22 12.41 -22.14
CA SER A 168 3.19 12.98 -23.02
C SER A 168 2.37 14.08 -22.34
N GLU A 169 2.68 15.33 -22.66
CA GLU A 169 1.95 16.51 -22.17
C GLU A 169 0.46 16.49 -22.56
N LYS A 170 0.15 16.00 -23.77
CA LYS A 170 -1.23 15.81 -24.22
C LYS A 170 -1.99 14.86 -23.30
N ARG A 171 -1.39 13.73 -22.91
CA ARG A 171 -2.03 12.75 -22.02
C ARG A 171 -2.13 13.26 -20.58
N ARG A 172 -1.16 14.05 -20.10
CA ARG A 172 -1.24 14.67 -18.76
C ARG A 172 -2.47 15.56 -18.59
N LYS A 173 -2.86 16.27 -19.66
CA LYS A 173 -4.03 17.17 -19.68
C LYS A 173 -5.35 16.48 -20.01
N ASP A 174 -5.32 15.22 -20.46
CA ASP A 174 -6.51 14.45 -20.80
C ASP A 174 -7.10 13.78 -19.54
N PRO A 175 -8.30 14.19 -19.07
CA PRO A 175 -8.91 13.61 -17.86
C PRO A 175 -9.13 12.10 -17.97
N ALA A 176 -9.46 11.59 -19.16
CA ALA A 176 -9.69 10.17 -19.37
C ALA A 176 -8.39 9.38 -19.28
N ALA A 177 -7.28 9.93 -19.78
CA ALA A 177 -5.96 9.31 -19.63
C ALA A 177 -5.52 9.29 -18.15
N ARG A 178 -5.75 10.37 -17.40
CA ARG A 178 -5.47 10.42 -15.96
C ARG A 178 -6.27 9.37 -15.19
N ALA A 179 -7.57 9.28 -15.42
CA ALA A 179 -8.44 8.30 -14.75
C ALA A 179 -8.01 6.85 -15.03
N ARG A 180 -7.61 6.52 -16.26
CA ARG A 180 -7.06 5.19 -16.59
C ARG A 180 -5.76 4.89 -15.85
N VAL A 181 -4.86 5.88 -15.75
CA VAL A 181 -3.60 5.72 -14.99
C VAL A 181 -3.90 5.56 -13.51
N GLU A 182 -4.80 6.38 -12.96
CA GLU A 182 -5.24 6.29 -11.56
C GLU A 182 -5.77 4.89 -11.23
N LYS A 183 -6.73 4.37 -12.01
CA LYS A 183 -7.29 3.03 -11.78
C LYS A 183 -6.21 1.95 -11.83
N ARG A 184 -5.30 2.00 -12.82
CA ARG A 184 -4.18 1.05 -12.94
C ARG A 184 -3.24 1.11 -11.73
N LEU A 185 -2.91 2.30 -11.25
CA LEU A 185 -2.03 2.50 -10.10
C LEU A 185 -2.72 2.11 -8.78
N ALA A 186 -4.03 2.36 -8.65
CA ALA A 186 -4.83 1.92 -7.51
C ALA A 186 -4.86 0.39 -7.44
N PHE A 187 -5.09 -0.27 -8.57
CA PHE A 187 -4.99 -1.73 -8.66
C PHE A 187 -3.60 -2.22 -8.26
N HIS A 188 -2.53 -1.56 -8.73
CA HIS A 188 -1.17 -1.93 -8.35
C HIS A 188 -0.89 -1.83 -6.84
N LEU A 189 -1.49 -0.86 -6.14
CA LEU A 189 -1.43 -0.82 -4.68
C LEU A 189 -2.15 -2.01 -4.05
N PHE A 190 -3.34 -2.35 -4.56
CA PHE A 190 -4.09 -3.53 -4.11
C PHE A 190 -3.32 -4.83 -4.34
N GLU A 191 -2.64 -5.02 -5.49
CA GLU A 191 -1.79 -6.19 -5.74
C GLU A 191 -0.72 -6.38 -4.66
N ARG A 192 -0.13 -5.28 -4.19
CA ARG A 192 0.88 -5.30 -3.13
C ARG A 192 0.27 -5.63 -1.77
N GLU A 193 -0.94 -5.15 -1.50
CA GLU A 193 -1.68 -5.54 -0.28
C GLU A 193 -2.01 -7.02 -0.30
N VAL A 194 -2.49 -7.55 -1.42
CA VAL A 194 -2.78 -8.96 -1.61
C VAL A 194 -1.53 -9.81 -1.42
N ARG A 195 -0.37 -9.41 -1.99
CA ARG A 195 0.88 -10.13 -1.76
C ARG A 195 1.24 -10.18 -0.26
N ARG A 196 1.17 -9.05 0.44
CA ARG A 196 1.44 -9.01 1.89
C ARG A 196 0.44 -9.83 2.68
N GLY A 197 -0.84 -9.74 2.34
CA GLY A 197 -1.91 -10.50 2.95
C GLY A 197 -1.67 -12.00 2.77
N TYR A 198 -1.35 -12.44 1.55
CA TYR A 198 -1.01 -13.82 1.24
C TYR A 198 0.19 -14.32 2.04
N ASP A 199 1.28 -13.56 2.07
CA ASP A 199 2.49 -13.93 2.81
C ASP A 199 2.20 -14.06 4.31
N ALA A 200 1.43 -13.12 4.88
CA ALA A 200 1.08 -13.11 6.30
C ALA A 200 0.07 -14.20 6.69
N SER A 201 -0.87 -14.56 5.81
CA SER A 201 -1.99 -15.45 6.14
C SER A 201 -1.85 -16.86 5.58
N LEU A 202 -1.49 -17.00 4.30
CA LEU A 202 -1.42 -18.28 3.58
C LEU A 202 0.01 -18.80 3.41
N GLY A 203 1.02 -17.94 3.61
CA GLY A 203 2.43 -18.27 3.44
C GLY A 203 2.86 -19.52 4.21
N HIS A 204 2.43 -19.64 5.48
CA HIS A 204 2.76 -20.80 6.30
C HIS A 204 2.12 -22.10 5.81
N TYR A 205 0.93 -22.05 5.18
CA TYR A 205 0.29 -23.23 4.60
C TYR A 205 1.03 -23.67 3.34
N ARG A 206 1.43 -22.72 2.49
CA ARG A 206 2.29 -22.99 1.33
C ARG A 206 3.59 -23.66 1.75
N GLU A 207 4.29 -23.12 2.76
CA GLU A 207 5.52 -23.72 3.29
C GLU A 207 5.30 -25.13 3.85
N ALA A 208 4.21 -25.36 4.58
CA ALA A 208 3.87 -26.68 5.09
C ALA A 208 3.60 -27.70 3.97
N VAL A 209 2.89 -27.29 2.91
CA VAL A 209 2.62 -28.14 1.74
C VAL A 209 3.91 -28.47 1.00
N GLU A 210 4.76 -27.48 0.74
CA GLU A 210 6.08 -27.70 0.12
C GLU A 210 6.95 -28.64 0.95
N ALA A 211 6.93 -28.51 2.28
CA ALA A 211 7.66 -29.42 3.15
C ALA A 211 7.14 -30.87 3.06
N ILE A 212 5.82 -31.06 2.98
CA ILE A 212 5.22 -32.39 2.74
C ILE A 212 5.65 -32.92 1.38
N TYR A 213 5.56 -32.11 0.32
CA TYR A 213 5.94 -32.52 -1.04
C TYR A 213 7.38 -32.99 -1.12
N ASN A 214 8.30 -32.23 -0.52
CA ASN A 214 9.71 -32.59 -0.48
C ASN A 214 9.99 -33.86 0.33
N ALA A 215 9.20 -34.13 1.38
CA ALA A 215 9.39 -35.31 2.22
C ALA A 215 8.87 -36.60 1.57
N VAL A 216 7.70 -36.54 0.93
CA VAL A 216 6.98 -37.74 0.47
C VAL A 216 7.08 -37.99 -1.03
N ASP A 217 7.48 -36.99 -1.81
CA ASP A 217 7.49 -37.02 -3.29
C ASP A 217 6.17 -37.57 -3.87
N PRO A 218 5.05 -36.86 -3.63
CA PRO A 218 3.72 -37.31 -4.02
C PRO A 218 3.53 -37.28 -5.53
N THR A 219 2.71 -38.21 -6.05
CA THR A 219 2.26 -38.17 -7.45
C THR A 219 1.42 -36.92 -7.72
N ASP A 220 1.20 -36.57 -9.00
CA ASP A 220 0.40 -35.40 -9.36
C ASP A 220 -1.03 -35.47 -8.79
N GLU A 221 -1.64 -36.66 -8.80
CA GLU A 221 -2.97 -36.87 -8.20
C GLU A 221 -2.96 -36.68 -6.68
N GLN A 222 -1.90 -37.14 -6.01
CA GLN A 222 -1.73 -36.94 -4.57
C GLN A 222 -1.45 -35.48 -4.24
N ARG A 223 -0.69 -34.75 -5.06
CA ARG A 223 -0.45 -33.30 -4.91
C ARG A 223 -1.77 -32.55 -4.95
N GLU A 224 -2.59 -32.79 -5.96
CA GLU A 224 -3.88 -32.11 -6.07
C GLU A 224 -4.79 -32.45 -4.90
N ALA A 225 -4.87 -33.72 -4.51
CA ALA A 225 -5.69 -34.11 -3.37
C ALA A 225 -5.19 -33.52 -2.03
N ILE A 226 -3.88 -33.42 -1.80
CA ILE A 226 -3.31 -32.74 -0.61
C ILE A 226 -3.73 -31.28 -0.60
N ARG A 227 -3.62 -30.61 -1.75
CA ARG A 227 -3.98 -29.20 -1.91
C ARG A 227 -5.45 -28.97 -1.61
N GLU A 228 -6.35 -29.81 -2.13
CA GLU A 228 -7.79 -29.75 -1.83
C GLU A 228 -8.08 -29.91 -0.33
N ILE A 229 -7.44 -30.86 0.35
CA ILE A 229 -7.58 -31.04 1.80
C ILE A 229 -7.16 -29.76 2.57
N ILE A 230 -6.08 -29.12 2.14
CA ILE A 230 -5.60 -27.88 2.78
C ILE A 230 -6.54 -26.71 2.49
N ILE A 231 -7.04 -26.59 1.26
CA ILE A 231 -8.04 -25.57 0.89
C ILE A 231 -9.30 -25.72 1.74
N ASP A 232 -9.85 -26.94 1.85
CA ASP A 232 -11.00 -27.23 2.71
C ASP A 232 -10.73 -26.90 4.18
N HIS A 233 -9.51 -27.19 4.66
CA HIS A 233 -9.09 -26.84 6.00
C HIS A 233 -9.04 -25.32 6.22
N ILE A 234 -8.52 -24.56 5.25
CA ILE A 234 -8.47 -23.09 5.30
C ILE A 234 -9.90 -22.53 5.29
N LYS A 235 -10.77 -22.98 4.38
CA LYS A 235 -12.18 -22.56 4.28
C LYS A 235 -12.93 -22.80 5.60
N SER A 236 -12.78 -23.99 6.17
CA SER A 236 -13.51 -24.39 7.39
C SER A 236 -13.01 -23.72 8.67
N THR A 237 -11.70 -23.40 8.75
CA THR A 237 -11.11 -22.81 9.96
C THR A 237 -10.95 -21.30 9.89
N ARG A 238 -11.05 -20.71 8.70
CA ARG A 238 -10.78 -19.29 8.43
C ARG A 238 -9.48 -18.81 9.08
N LEU A 239 -8.41 -19.61 8.93
CA LEU A 239 -7.07 -19.40 9.51
C LEU A 239 -6.97 -19.55 11.04
N HIS A 240 -8.05 -19.89 11.74
CA HIS A 240 -8.09 -20.08 13.19
C HIS A 240 -8.13 -21.57 13.58
N ALA A 241 -7.31 -22.38 12.92
CA ALA A 241 -7.28 -23.83 13.13
C ALA A 241 -6.77 -24.24 14.52
N THR A 242 -7.60 -24.96 15.27
CA THR A 242 -7.22 -25.58 16.56
C THR A 242 -6.23 -26.73 16.37
N PRO A 243 -5.45 -27.11 17.41
CA PRO A 243 -4.55 -28.27 17.33
C PRO A 243 -5.26 -29.57 16.94
N ALA A 244 -6.51 -29.76 17.36
CA ALA A 244 -7.30 -30.92 16.99
C ALA A 244 -7.64 -30.94 15.49
N GLN A 245 -8.10 -29.82 14.94
CA GLN A 245 -8.38 -29.69 13.50
C GLN A 245 -7.12 -29.87 12.65
N ARG A 246 -5.98 -29.31 13.07
CA ARG A 246 -4.70 -29.52 12.39
C ARG A 246 -4.30 -31.00 12.34
N ARG A 247 -4.44 -31.72 13.46
CA ARG A 247 -4.19 -33.17 13.51
C ARG A 247 -5.12 -33.96 12.59
N GLU A 248 -6.40 -33.59 12.56
CA GLU A 248 -7.38 -34.22 11.68
C GLU A 248 -7.00 -34.04 10.21
N THR A 249 -6.64 -32.82 9.81
CA THR A 249 -6.16 -32.52 8.45
C THR A 249 -4.91 -33.32 8.10
N ASN A 250 -3.90 -33.36 8.98
CA ASN A 250 -2.69 -34.16 8.76
C ASN A 250 -3.01 -35.66 8.64
N MET A 251 -3.97 -36.16 9.40
CA MET A 251 -4.40 -37.56 9.32
C MET A 251 -5.16 -37.86 8.02
N LYS A 252 -5.95 -36.92 7.49
CA LYS A 252 -6.56 -37.03 6.16
C LYS A 252 -5.48 -37.12 5.09
N ILE A 253 -4.45 -36.28 5.18
CA ILE A 253 -3.28 -36.33 4.28
C ILE A 253 -2.59 -37.70 4.37
N TYR A 254 -2.24 -38.13 5.59
CA TYR A 254 -1.56 -39.42 5.80
C TYR A 254 -2.34 -40.61 5.21
N ARG A 255 -3.67 -40.63 5.34
CA ARG A 255 -4.52 -41.73 4.85
C ARG A 255 -4.59 -41.81 3.33
N MET A 256 -4.38 -40.71 2.61
CA MET A 256 -4.45 -40.68 1.15
C MET A 256 -3.18 -41.25 0.48
N LEU A 257 -2.08 -41.27 1.23
CA LEU A 257 -0.79 -41.72 0.73
C LEU A 257 -0.75 -43.25 0.65
N ASP A 258 0.05 -43.77 -0.27
CA ASP A 258 0.44 -45.18 -0.28
C ASP A 258 1.41 -45.50 0.86
N ASP A 259 1.66 -46.80 1.09
CA ASP A 259 2.40 -47.26 2.28
C ASP A 259 3.86 -46.80 2.29
N GLU A 260 4.51 -46.72 1.12
CA GLU A 260 5.87 -46.18 0.99
C GLU A 260 5.91 -44.70 1.41
N ARG A 261 5.01 -43.88 0.88
CA ARG A 261 4.93 -42.45 1.20
C ARG A 261 4.50 -42.18 2.63
N LYS A 262 3.64 -43.02 3.21
CA LYS A 262 3.27 -42.96 4.64
C LYS A 262 4.49 -43.13 5.53
N GLU A 263 5.36 -44.10 5.23
CA GLU A 263 6.59 -44.32 5.99
C GLU A 263 7.50 -43.08 5.92
N ARG A 264 7.65 -42.49 4.73
CA ARG A 264 8.43 -41.24 4.54
C ARG A 264 7.83 -40.07 5.32
N LEU A 265 6.51 -39.89 5.28
CA LEU A 265 5.83 -38.83 6.03
C LEU A 265 5.99 -39.01 7.54
N PHE A 266 5.86 -40.26 8.01
CA PHE A 266 6.05 -40.58 9.43
C PHE A 266 7.48 -40.28 9.88
N ALA A 267 8.49 -40.72 9.11
CA ALA A 267 9.90 -40.43 9.40
C ALA A 267 10.18 -38.92 9.44
N TYR A 268 9.62 -38.16 8.49
CA TYR A 268 9.70 -36.70 8.49
C TYR A 268 9.08 -36.08 9.75
N MET A 269 7.87 -36.50 10.12
CA MET A 269 7.19 -36.00 11.34
C MET A 269 8.00 -36.28 12.61
N ILE A 270 8.59 -37.48 12.74
CA ILE A 270 9.43 -37.82 13.89
C ILE A 270 10.66 -36.91 13.94
N ARG A 271 11.34 -36.68 12.82
CA ARG A 271 12.52 -35.80 12.75
C ARG A 271 12.21 -34.35 13.12
N VAL A 272 11.02 -33.85 12.76
CA VAL A 272 10.61 -32.49 13.13
C VAL A 272 10.32 -32.36 14.63
N ILE A 273 9.82 -33.43 15.26
CA ILE A 273 9.49 -33.44 16.70
C ILE A 273 10.73 -33.75 17.56
N LEU A 274 11.60 -34.62 17.08
CA LEU A 274 12.85 -35.05 17.71
C LEU A 274 13.99 -34.74 16.73
N PRO A 275 14.49 -33.50 16.70
CA PRO A 275 15.66 -33.18 15.89
C PRO A 275 16.84 -34.00 16.42
N ASP A 276 17.51 -34.73 15.53
CA ASP A 276 18.77 -35.40 15.87
C ASP A 276 19.75 -34.36 16.42
N GLU A 277 20.25 -34.58 17.65
CA GLU A 277 21.34 -33.78 18.26
C GLU A 277 22.64 -33.88 17.46
#